data_AF-A0A221SXW5-F1
#
_entry.id   AF-A0A221SXW5-F1
#
_cell.length_a   1.000
_cell.length_b   1.000
_cell.length_c   1.000
_cell.angle_alpha   90.00
_cell.angle_beta   90.00
_cell.angle_gamma   90.00
#
_symmetry.space_group_name_H-M   'P 1'
#
loop_
_entity.id
_entity.type
_entity.pdbx_description
1 polymer ?
#
loop_
_entity_poly.entity_id
_entity_poly.type
_entity_poly.pdbx_seq_one_letter_code
_entity_poly.pdbx_strand_id
1 'polypeptide(L)'
;MTDRFAAPPESPPRSPLVRECTGCGACCAAPDIHALKKPLGVPCAHLQPDCRCGIYAARPAVCRHYQPDWVCGEVAPLPTLDARIRRFLEIYGLEAETPG
;
A
#
# COMPACT_ATOMS: atom_id res chain seq x y z
N MET A 1 -13.03 -18.59 6.55
CA MET A 1 -11.82 -17.78 6.29
C MET A 1 -12.26 -16.65 5.39
N THR A 2 -12.32 -15.42 5.88
CA THR A 2 -12.79 -14.25 5.11
C THR A 2 -11.90 -14.05 3.89
N ASP A 3 -12.50 -13.88 2.71
CA ASP A 3 -11.75 -13.58 1.49
C ASP A 3 -11.13 -12.18 1.63
N ARG A 4 -9.81 -12.09 1.76
CA ARG A 4 -9.07 -10.81 1.86
C ARG A 4 -9.10 -10.01 0.56
N PHE A 5 -9.50 -10.62 -0.54
CA PHE A 5 -9.65 -9.96 -1.82
C PHE A 5 -11.09 -9.51 -2.09
N ALA A 6 -12.04 -9.82 -1.21
CA ALA A 6 -13.38 -9.24 -1.26
C ALA A 6 -13.31 -7.81 -0.70
N ALA A 7 -13.54 -6.82 -1.58
CA ALA A 7 -13.71 -5.44 -1.17
C ALA A 7 -15.03 -5.26 -0.39
N PRO A 8 -15.10 -4.29 0.54
CA PRO A 8 -16.35 -3.91 1.20
C PRO A 8 -17.42 -3.46 0.19
N PRO A 9 -18.72 -3.71 0.44
CA PRO A 9 -19.81 -3.36 -0.49
C PRO A 9 -19.92 -1.86 -0.80
N GLU A 10 -19.39 -0.98 0.06
CA GLU A 10 -19.29 0.46 -0.15
C GLU A 10 -18.19 0.87 -1.15
N SER A 11 -17.26 -0.02 -1.49
CA SER A 11 -16.19 0.24 -2.46
C SER A 11 -16.72 0.07 -3.89
N PRO A 12 -16.33 0.95 -4.85
CA PRO A 12 -16.83 0.88 -6.21
C PRO A 12 -16.46 -0.46 -6.88
N PRO A 13 -17.34 -1.06 -7.71
CA PRO A 13 -17.16 -2.41 -8.26
C PRO A 13 -16.06 -2.52 -9.34
N ARG A 14 -15.19 -1.52 -9.48
CA ARG A 14 -14.21 -1.40 -10.58
C ARG A 14 -12.81 -1.89 -10.24
N SER A 15 -12.58 -2.48 -9.06
CA SER A 15 -11.30 -3.10 -8.73
C SER A 15 -11.02 -4.32 -9.59
N PRO A 16 -9.94 -4.35 -10.40
CA PRO A 16 -9.48 -5.60 -10.97
C PRO A 16 -9.08 -6.54 -9.82
N LEU A 17 -9.63 -7.76 -9.81
CA LEU A 17 -9.28 -8.78 -8.84
C LEU A 17 -7.81 -9.20 -9.07
N VAL A 18 -6.88 -8.61 -8.30
CA VAL A 18 -5.47 -9.01 -8.34
C VAL A 18 -5.10 -9.70 -7.04
N ARG A 19 -4.81 -10.99 -7.14
CA ARG A 19 -4.44 -11.85 -6.00
C ARG A 19 -2.95 -11.89 -5.72
N GLU A 20 -2.15 -11.41 -6.67
CA GLU A 20 -0.69 -11.35 -6.58
C GLU A 20 -0.22 -9.92 -6.26
N CYS A 21 1.01 -9.77 -5.79
CA CYS A 21 1.59 -8.45 -5.60
C CYS A 21 1.70 -7.73 -6.97
N THR A 22 1.02 -6.61 -7.12
CA THR A 22 1.03 -5.78 -8.34
C THR A 22 2.29 -4.94 -8.50
N GLY A 23 3.16 -4.88 -7.47
CA GLY A 23 4.24 -3.91 -7.43
C GLY A 23 3.74 -2.46 -7.39
N CYS A 24 2.55 -2.19 -6.84
CA CYS A 24 1.95 -0.86 -6.81
C CYS A 24 2.71 0.15 -5.93
N GLY A 25 3.57 -0.32 -5.02
CA GLY A 25 4.34 0.53 -4.09
C GLY A 25 3.55 1.04 -2.88
N ALA A 26 2.24 0.80 -2.80
CA ALA A 26 1.39 1.32 -1.72
C ALA A 26 1.82 0.84 -0.33
N CYS A 27 2.16 -0.45 -0.17
CA CYS A 27 2.65 -1.00 1.09
C CYS A 27 4.00 -0.41 1.55
N CYS A 28 4.78 0.15 0.62
CA CYS A 28 6.04 0.82 0.93
C CYS A 28 5.87 2.32 1.16
N ALA A 29 4.82 2.94 0.62
CA ALA A 29 4.67 4.39 0.63
C ALA A 29 3.62 4.90 1.62
N ALA A 30 2.51 4.19 1.78
CA ALA A 30 1.38 4.68 2.56
C ALA A 30 1.46 4.41 4.08
N PRO A 31 1.63 3.17 4.58
CA PRO A 31 1.54 2.89 6.02
C PRO A 31 2.76 3.42 6.78
N ASP A 32 2.66 3.84 8.03
CA ASP A 32 3.85 4.10 8.84
C ASP A 32 4.62 2.80 9.12
N ILE A 33 5.94 2.88 9.28
CA ILE A 33 6.79 1.72 9.57
C ILE A 33 7.80 2.11 10.63
N HIS A 34 7.44 1.86 11.90
CA HIS A 34 8.29 2.19 13.06
C HIS A 34 9.72 1.64 12.94
N ALA A 35 9.88 0.38 12.49
CA ALA A 35 11.17 -0.27 12.32
C ALA A 35 12.12 0.44 11.32
N LEU A 36 11.55 1.26 10.42
CA LEU A 36 12.29 2.06 9.45
C LEU A 36 12.22 3.56 9.75
N LYS A 37 11.60 3.96 10.88
CA LYS A 37 11.27 5.35 11.22
C LYS A 37 10.53 6.05 10.06
N LYS A 38 9.71 5.31 9.32
CA LYS A 38 8.98 5.80 8.16
C LYS A 38 7.65 6.40 8.62
N PRO A 39 7.40 7.70 8.41
CA PRO A 39 6.10 8.30 8.70
C PRO A 39 5.00 7.73 7.80
N LEU A 40 3.75 7.92 8.26
CA LEU A 40 2.55 7.67 7.47
C LEU A 40 2.53 8.59 6.24
N GLY A 41 2.08 8.07 5.09
CA GLY A 41 1.96 8.79 3.83
C GLY A 41 3.28 9.19 3.16
N VAL A 42 4.42 8.95 3.80
CA VAL A 42 5.75 9.27 3.25
C VAL A 42 6.36 8.06 2.55
N PRO A 43 6.79 8.18 1.28
CA PRO A 43 7.52 7.12 0.57
C PRO A 43 8.72 6.60 1.38
N CYS A 44 8.85 5.27 1.48
CA CYS A 44 10.01 4.67 2.14
C CYS A 44 11.30 5.08 1.44
N ALA A 45 12.35 5.39 2.22
CA ALA A 45 13.67 5.71 1.70
C ALA A 45 14.30 4.59 0.83
N HIS A 46 13.79 3.36 0.95
CA HIS A 46 14.23 2.22 0.13
C HIS A 46 13.31 1.91 -1.05
N LEU A 47 12.26 2.69 -1.28
CA LEU A 47 11.37 2.52 -2.44
C LEU A 47 12.06 3.03 -3.69
N GLN A 48 12.16 2.16 -4.70
CA GLN A 48 12.77 2.47 -5.99
C GLN A 48 11.73 3.04 -6.98
N PRO A 49 12.17 3.71 -8.06
CA PRO A 49 11.26 4.29 -9.07
C PRO A 49 10.33 3.28 -9.74
N ASP A 50 10.72 2.00 -9.79
CA ASP A 50 9.91 0.89 -10.30
C ASP A 50 8.91 0.33 -9.26
N CYS A 51 8.71 1.05 -8.15
CA CYS A 51 7.85 0.68 -7.02
C CYS A 51 8.27 -0.62 -6.31
N ARG A 52 9.54 -1.02 -6.43
CA ARG A 52 10.12 -2.18 -5.71
C ARG A 52 10.97 -1.75 -4.54
N CYS A 53 11.14 -2.66 -3.58
CA CYS A 53 11.98 -2.41 -2.41
C CYS A 53 13.45 -2.67 -2.74
N GLY A 54 14.30 -1.65 -2.59
CA GLY A 54 15.75 -1.75 -2.81
C GLY A 54 16.49 -2.62 -1.78
N ILE A 55 15.85 -2.90 -0.64
CA ILE A 55 16.40 -3.78 0.42
C ILE A 55 15.56 -5.05 0.59
N TYR A 56 14.98 -5.59 -0.49
CA TYR A 56 14.00 -6.68 -0.43
C TYR A 56 14.44 -7.87 0.45
N ALA A 57 15.71 -8.26 0.36
CA ALA A 57 16.32 -9.34 1.12
C ALA A 57 16.55 -9.02 2.62
N ALA A 58 16.64 -7.74 2.98
CA ALA A 58 16.89 -7.25 4.35
C ALA A 58 15.64 -6.60 4.99
N ARG A 59 14.46 -6.77 4.38
CA ARG A 59 13.20 -6.19 4.89
C ARG A 59 12.94 -6.58 6.36
N PRO A 60 12.48 -5.63 7.20
CA PRO A 60 12.07 -5.94 8.57
C PRO A 60 10.81 -6.84 8.56
N ALA A 61 10.54 -7.49 9.69
CA ALA A 61 9.46 -8.48 9.82
C ALA A 61 8.09 -7.94 9.37
N VAL A 62 7.75 -6.69 9.73
CA VAL A 62 6.50 -6.03 9.32
C VAL A 62 6.32 -5.99 7.79
N CYS A 63 7.38 -5.67 7.04
CA CYS A 63 7.33 -5.64 5.59
C CYS A 63 7.26 -7.04 4.94
N ARG A 64 7.72 -8.08 5.64
CA ARG A 64 7.64 -9.49 5.18
C ARG A 64 6.28 -10.11 5.45
N HIS A 65 5.65 -9.71 6.55
CA HIS A 65 4.34 -10.22 6.94
C HIS A 65 3.19 -9.54 6.21
N TYR A 66 3.44 -8.40 5.54
CA TYR A 66 2.44 -7.78 4.67
C TYR A 66 2.00 -8.75 3.58
N GLN A 67 0.68 -8.95 3.47
CA GLN A 67 0.04 -9.80 2.47
C GLN A 67 -0.79 -8.91 1.54
N PRO A 68 -0.70 -9.11 0.20
CA PRO A 68 -1.61 -8.45 -0.72
C PRO A 68 -3.08 -8.78 -0.40
N ASP A 69 -3.93 -7.79 -0.60
CA ASP A 69 -5.38 -7.86 -0.39
C ASP A 69 -6.10 -7.02 -1.48
N TRP A 70 -7.42 -6.85 -1.35
CA TRP A 70 -8.23 -6.07 -2.29
C TRP A 70 -7.74 -4.62 -2.50
N VAL A 71 -7.08 -4.02 -1.50
CA VAL A 71 -6.57 -2.64 -1.58
C VAL A 71 -5.52 -2.52 -2.68
N CYS A 72 -4.73 -3.58 -2.91
CA CYS A 72 -3.77 -3.62 -4.00
C CYS A 72 -4.44 -3.46 -5.39
N GLY A 73 -5.66 -3.98 -5.56
CA GLY A 73 -6.46 -3.84 -6.78
C GLY A 73 -7.02 -2.43 -6.97
N GLU A 74 -7.40 -1.76 -5.88
CA GLU A 74 -7.88 -0.36 -5.91
C GLU A 74 -6.77 0.64 -6.24
N VAL A 75 -5.57 0.44 -5.67
CA VAL A 75 -4.47 1.42 -5.82
C VAL A 75 -3.66 1.20 -7.08
N ALA A 76 -3.41 -0.04 -7.51
CA ALA A 76 -2.52 -0.33 -8.65
C ALA A 76 -2.87 0.43 -9.95
N PRO A 77 -4.15 0.61 -10.33
CA PRO A 77 -4.53 1.33 -11.55
C PRO A 77 -4.23 2.84 -11.51
N LEU A 78 -3.96 3.40 -10.33
CA LEU A 78 -3.72 4.84 -10.19
C LEU A 78 -2.36 5.24 -10.80
N PRO A 79 -2.31 6.37 -11.53
CA PRO A 79 -1.19 6.71 -12.40
C PRO A 79 0.07 7.16 -11.66
N THR A 80 -0.06 7.66 -10.42
CA THR A 80 1.07 8.19 -9.65
C THR A 80 1.15 7.56 -8.27
N LEU A 81 2.35 7.53 -7.70
CA LEU A 81 2.55 7.02 -6.34
C LEU A 81 1.75 7.84 -5.31
N ASP A 82 1.72 9.18 -5.44
CA ASP A 82 0.90 10.05 -4.60
C ASP A 82 -0.59 9.70 -4.64
N ALA A 83 -1.14 9.42 -5.83
CA ALA A 83 -2.54 9.01 -5.95
C ALA A 83 -2.79 7.66 -5.23
N ARG A 84 -1.84 6.73 -5.32
CA ARG A 84 -1.90 5.44 -4.61
C ARG A 84 -1.86 5.61 -3.09
N ILE A 85 -1.01 6.52 -2.60
CA ILE A 85 -0.91 6.83 -1.17
C ILE A 85 -2.23 7.43 -0.69
N ARG A 86 -2.76 8.46 -1.36
CA ARG A 86 -4.03 9.10 -0.98
C ARG A 86 -5.17 8.09 -0.94
N ARG A 87 -5.32 7.27 -1.98
CA ARG A 87 -6.37 6.24 -2.02
C ARG A 87 -6.23 5.21 -0.90
N PHE A 88 -5.01 4.80 -0.58
CA PHE A 88 -4.76 3.92 0.57
C PHE A 88 -5.21 4.57 1.87
N LEU A 89 -4.80 5.83 2.11
CA LEU A 89 -5.15 6.55 3.34
C LEU A 89 -6.67 6.76 3.47
N GLU A 90 -7.36 7.09 2.37
CA GLU A 90 -8.83 7.15 2.30
C GLU A 90 -9.48 5.82 2.73
N ILE A 91 -9.00 4.70 2.18
CA ILE A 91 -9.55 3.36 2.48
C ILE A 91 -9.44 3.02 3.97
N TYR A 92 -8.34 3.43 4.62
CA TYR A 92 -8.12 3.18 6.05
C TYR A 92 -8.60 4.34 6.95
N GLY A 93 -9.11 5.44 6.40
CA GLY A 93 -9.55 6.62 7.17
C GLY A 93 -8.42 7.41 7.83
N LEU A 94 -7.21 7.38 7.27
CA LEU A 94 -5.98 7.92 7.87
C LEU A 94 -5.51 9.25 7.27
N GLU A 95 -6.33 9.91 6.46
CA GLU A 95 -5.94 11.11 5.69
C GLU A 95 -5.46 12.26 6.59
N ALA A 96 -6.10 12.44 7.75
CA ALA A 96 -5.80 13.51 8.72
C ALA A 96 -4.54 13.26 9.56
N GLU A 97 -3.98 12.04 9.52
CA GLU A 97 -2.81 11.64 10.33
C GLU A 97 -1.48 11.77 9.58
N THR A 98 -1.54 12.16 8.31
CA THR A 98 -0.35 12.37 7.48
C THR A 98 0.41 13.61 7.96
N PRO A 99 1.73 13.56 8.16
CA PRO A 99 2.51 14.77 8.41
C PRO A 99 2.38 15.68 7.18
N GLY A 100 1.84 16.87 7.38
CA GLY A 100 1.69 17.90 6.34
C GLY A 100 3.01 18.49 5.88
#